data_AF-A0A0R2NF59-F1
#
_entry.id   AF-A0A0R2NF59-F1
#
_cell.length_a   1.000
_cell.length_b   1.000
_cell.length_c   1.000
_cell.angle_alpha   90.00
_cell.angle_beta   90.00
_cell.angle_gamma   90.00
#
_symmetry.space_group_name_H-M   'P 1'
#
loop_
_entity.id
_entity.type
_entity.pdbx_description
1 polymer ?
#
loop_
_entity_poly.entity_id
_entity_poly.type
_entity_poly.pdbx_seq_one_letter_code
_entity_poly.pdbx_strand_id
1 'polypeptide(L)'
;MSESETPKTPRNAQAGAKQIQAAERPLRDATELTKRNDEYIRQMRKSLAETKLTSEKQAAALDEMVQTLLAEQHKGTTARQLYGTVQERTQVIVEGPKKDPQEQAKANYWITSLDNGLMLFMIFCLMYGAIGFFSKTQQQNAQGANGITAILVTSIVGGLGVSKLFEYMMPNKKKPKVAMWKKILWSVVAVIVWMLIFTTTAALPTAMNPSLSPALYLVIAAIVFGFRLWLKRKYNITTSLF
;
A
#
# COMPACT_ATOMS: atom_id res chain seq x y z
N MET A 1 -14.13 -4.30 -80.59
CA MET A 1 -13.05 -3.50 -79.95
C MET A 1 -13.51 -3.30 -78.52
N SER A 2 -12.95 -4.07 -77.56
CA SER A 2 -11.83 -3.67 -76.67
C SER A 2 -12.06 -2.27 -76.09
N GLU A 3 -12.10 -2.04 -74.78
CA GLU A 3 -11.09 -2.44 -73.80
C GLU A 3 -11.66 -2.52 -72.37
N SER A 4 -11.06 -3.41 -71.59
CA SER A 4 -11.21 -3.55 -70.14
C SER A 4 -10.42 -2.48 -69.39
N GLU A 5 -11.06 -1.74 -68.48
CA GLU A 5 -10.37 -0.94 -67.47
C GLU A 5 -10.87 -1.30 -66.07
N THR A 6 -10.06 -2.06 -65.33
CA THR A 6 -10.03 -1.95 -63.87
C THR A 6 -9.00 -0.90 -63.49
N PRO A 7 -9.26 -0.05 -62.47
CA PRO A 7 -8.19 0.17 -61.51
C PRO A 7 -8.59 0.34 -60.02
N LYS A 8 -7.88 -0.45 -59.21
CA LYS A 8 -7.10 -0.03 -58.03
C LYS A 8 -7.83 0.33 -56.73
N THR A 9 -8.20 -0.71 -55.99
CA THR A 9 -8.28 -0.65 -54.53
C THR A 9 -6.88 -0.36 -53.93
N PRO A 10 -6.72 0.58 -53.00
CA PRO A 10 -5.40 0.98 -52.51
C PRO A 10 -4.73 -0.10 -51.65
N ARG A 11 -3.52 -0.48 -52.06
CA ARG A 11 -2.61 -1.48 -51.44
C ARG A 11 -2.30 -1.23 -49.96
N ASN A 12 -2.55 -0.02 -49.45
CA ASN A 12 -2.31 0.36 -48.05
C ASN A 12 -3.42 -0.06 -47.07
N ALA A 13 -4.66 -0.28 -47.55
CA ALA A 13 -5.72 -0.82 -46.69
C ALA A 13 -5.41 -2.27 -46.29
N GLN A 14 -4.80 -3.04 -47.21
CA GLN A 14 -4.37 -4.41 -46.94
C GLN A 14 -3.13 -4.48 -46.06
N ALA A 15 -2.25 -3.47 -46.07
CA ALA A 15 -1.07 -3.44 -45.19
C ALA A 15 -1.45 -3.12 -43.73
N GLY A 16 -2.36 -2.17 -43.52
CA GLY A 16 -2.94 -1.88 -42.20
C GLY A 16 -3.78 -3.05 -41.68
N ALA A 17 -4.60 -3.67 -42.52
CA ALA A 17 -5.36 -4.87 -42.17
C ALA A 17 -4.44 -6.07 -41.87
N LYS A 18 -3.32 -6.24 -42.59
CA LYS A 18 -2.31 -7.27 -42.27
C LYS A 18 -1.55 -7.00 -40.98
N GLN A 19 -1.33 -5.74 -40.60
CA GLN A 19 -0.72 -5.40 -39.31
C GLN A 19 -1.70 -5.57 -38.14
N ILE A 20 -2.98 -5.26 -38.34
CA ILE A 20 -4.04 -5.53 -37.36
C ILE A 20 -4.26 -7.05 -37.22
N GLN A 21 -4.30 -7.80 -38.33
CA GLN A 21 -4.39 -9.27 -38.33
C GLN A 21 -3.10 -9.96 -37.82
N ALA A 22 -1.92 -9.32 -37.95
CA ALA A 22 -0.68 -9.84 -37.38
C ALA A 22 -0.55 -9.53 -35.88
N ALA A 23 -1.15 -8.44 -35.40
CA ALA A 23 -1.33 -8.17 -33.97
C ALA A 23 -2.43 -9.06 -33.35
N GLU A 24 -3.38 -9.51 -34.17
CA GLU A 24 -4.34 -10.59 -33.89
C GLU A 24 -3.84 -11.96 -34.37
N ARG A 25 -2.52 -12.20 -34.41
CA ARG A 25 -2.05 -13.59 -34.48
C ARG A 25 -2.70 -14.32 -33.30
N PRO A 26 -3.54 -15.35 -33.53
CA PRO A 26 -4.09 -16.08 -32.43
C PRO A 26 -2.90 -16.68 -31.69
N LEU A 27 -2.71 -16.27 -30.43
CA LEU A 27 -1.96 -17.07 -29.46
C LEU A 27 -2.39 -18.53 -29.71
N ARG A 28 -1.41 -19.37 -30.07
CA ARG A 28 -1.58 -20.77 -30.46
C ARG A 28 -2.68 -21.43 -29.61
N ASP A 29 -3.74 -21.81 -30.30
CA ASP A 29 -4.89 -22.62 -29.88
C ASP A 29 -5.32 -22.54 -28.41
N ALA A 30 -6.18 -21.57 -28.10
CA ALA A 30 -7.16 -21.71 -27.01
C ALA A 30 -8.05 -22.97 -27.18
N THR A 31 -8.06 -23.56 -28.38
CA THR A 31 -8.72 -24.80 -28.79
C THR A 31 -8.13 -26.07 -28.14
N GLU A 32 -6.88 -26.04 -27.69
CA GLU A 32 -6.20 -27.19 -27.05
C GLU A 32 -6.34 -27.23 -25.52
N LEU A 33 -6.83 -26.17 -24.91
CA LEU A 33 -7.05 -26.12 -23.48
C LEU A 33 -8.36 -26.82 -23.10
N THR A 34 -8.38 -27.47 -21.94
CA THR A 34 -9.65 -27.97 -21.39
C THR A 34 -10.66 -26.82 -21.23
N LYS A 35 -11.96 -27.11 -21.35
CA LYS A 35 -13.04 -26.11 -21.25
C LYS A 35 -12.90 -25.19 -20.02
N ARG A 36 -12.48 -25.75 -18.87
CA ARG A 36 -12.28 -25.00 -17.62
C ARG A 36 -11.08 -24.05 -17.67
N ASN A 37 -9.99 -24.46 -18.33
CA ASN A 37 -8.78 -23.65 -18.45
C ASN A 37 -8.96 -22.55 -19.50
N ASP A 38 -9.61 -22.87 -20.61
CA ASP A 38 -9.97 -21.93 -21.67
C ASP A 38 -10.93 -20.82 -21.14
N GLU A 39 -11.93 -21.19 -20.35
CA GLU A 39 -12.80 -20.22 -19.68
C GLU A 39 -12.03 -19.27 -18.75
N TYR A 40 -11.07 -19.81 -17.99
CA TYR A 40 -10.21 -18.98 -17.15
C TYR A 40 -9.37 -17.99 -17.97
N ILE A 41 -8.77 -18.43 -19.07
CA ILE A 41 -7.97 -17.57 -19.96
C ILE A 41 -8.83 -16.46 -20.59
N ARG A 42 -10.08 -16.74 -20.97
CA ARG A 42 -11.01 -15.70 -21.44
C ARG A 42 -11.28 -14.65 -20.37
N GLN A 43 -11.55 -15.07 -19.14
CA GLN A 43 -11.77 -14.16 -18.01
C GLN A 43 -10.51 -13.36 -17.68
N MET A 44 -9.32 -13.97 -17.74
CA MET A 44 -8.03 -13.29 -17.58
C MET A 44 -7.78 -12.24 -18.64
N ARG A 45 -8.05 -12.53 -19.93
CA ARG A 45 -7.95 -11.55 -21.02
C ARG A 45 -8.79 -10.32 -20.74
N LYS A 46 -10.05 -10.52 -20.36
CA LYS A 46 -10.95 -9.41 -20.00
C LYS A 46 -10.42 -8.62 -18.80
N SER A 47 -9.98 -9.32 -17.76
CA SER A 47 -9.46 -8.68 -16.56
C SER A 47 -8.17 -7.89 -16.80
N LEU A 48 -7.26 -8.36 -17.66
CA LEU A 48 -6.04 -7.64 -18.03
C LEU A 48 -6.31 -6.44 -18.95
N ALA A 49 -7.32 -6.53 -19.83
CA ALA A 49 -7.74 -5.42 -20.69
C ALA A 49 -8.29 -4.22 -19.88
N GLU A 50 -8.82 -4.48 -18.68
CA GLU A 50 -9.28 -3.44 -17.74
C GLU A 50 -8.11 -2.77 -16.97
N THR A 51 -6.86 -3.22 -17.17
CA THR A 51 -5.66 -2.69 -16.49
C THR A 51 -4.90 -1.68 -17.37
N LYS A 52 -3.94 -0.95 -16.77
CA LYS A 52 -3.05 -0.01 -17.48
C LYS A 52 -1.79 -0.66 -18.09
N LEU A 53 -1.72 -2.00 -18.14
CA LEU A 53 -0.58 -2.72 -18.73
C LEU A 53 -0.50 -2.48 -20.24
N THR A 54 0.72 -2.42 -20.79
CA THR A 54 0.91 -2.35 -22.24
C THR A 54 0.45 -3.65 -22.90
N SER A 55 -0.06 -3.57 -24.13
CA SER A 55 -0.55 -4.74 -24.88
C SER A 55 0.50 -5.87 -24.97
N GLU A 56 1.78 -5.51 -25.07
CA GLU A 56 2.89 -6.45 -25.09
C GLU A 56 3.04 -7.23 -23.76
N LYS A 57 2.91 -6.56 -22.61
CA LYS A 57 2.98 -7.22 -21.30
C LYS A 57 1.76 -8.08 -21.02
N GLN A 58 0.58 -7.65 -21.49
CA GLN A 58 -0.63 -8.46 -21.39
C GLN A 58 -0.49 -9.75 -22.22
N ALA A 59 0.01 -9.64 -23.46
CA ALA A 59 0.25 -10.79 -24.33
C ALA A 59 1.29 -11.74 -23.73
N ALA A 60 2.42 -11.23 -23.26
CA ALA A 60 3.46 -12.05 -22.63
C ALA A 60 2.95 -12.83 -21.40
N ALA A 61 2.17 -12.17 -20.53
CA ALA A 61 1.61 -12.82 -19.34
C ALA A 61 0.58 -13.90 -19.71
N LEU A 62 -0.25 -13.66 -20.74
CA LEU A 62 -1.21 -14.65 -21.24
C LEU A 62 -0.52 -15.82 -21.93
N ASP A 63 0.52 -15.57 -22.73
CA ASP A 63 1.31 -16.61 -23.40
C ASP A 63 1.96 -17.54 -22.39
N GLU A 64 2.61 -16.99 -21.36
CA GLU A 64 3.22 -17.78 -20.28
C GLU A 64 2.18 -18.68 -19.59
N MET A 65 0.99 -18.13 -19.31
CA MET A 65 -0.10 -18.87 -18.67
C MET A 65 -0.65 -19.97 -19.57
N VAL A 66 -0.82 -19.72 -20.87
CA VAL A 66 -1.28 -20.73 -21.84
C VAL A 66 -0.26 -21.86 -21.94
N GLN A 67 1.04 -21.56 -22.07
CA GLN A 67 2.09 -22.58 -22.14
C GLN A 67 2.13 -23.47 -20.90
N THR A 68 2.04 -22.87 -19.72
CA THR A 68 2.01 -23.62 -18.45
C THR A 68 0.76 -24.51 -18.36
N LEU A 69 -0.40 -24.01 -18.79
CA LEU A 69 -1.63 -24.79 -18.74
C LEU A 69 -1.61 -25.96 -19.73
N LEU A 70 -1.08 -25.78 -20.93
CA LEU A 70 -0.88 -26.87 -21.88
C LEU A 70 0.04 -27.95 -21.29
N ALA A 71 1.09 -27.54 -20.59
CA ALA A 71 2.03 -28.44 -19.94
C ALA A 71 1.43 -29.20 -18.74
N GLU A 72 0.53 -28.60 -17.96
CA GLU A 72 0.03 -29.21 -16.71
C GLU A 72 -1.37 -29.84 -16.83
N GLN A 73 -2.16 -29.49 -17.85
CA GLN A 73 -3.56 -29.95 -17.95
C GLN A 73 -3.73 -31.46 -18.12
N HIS A 74 -2.73 -32.16 -18.68
CA HIS A 74 -2.77 -33.62 -18.80
C HIS A 74 -2.78 -34.34 -17.44
N LYS A 75 -2.35 -33.64 -16.37
CA LYS A 75 -2.40 -34.12 -14.98
C LYS A 75 -3.72 -33.80 -14.28
N GLY A 76 -4.70 -33.23 -15.01
CA GLY A 76 -5.98 -32.78 -14.45
C GLY A 76 -5.90 -31.45 -13.69
N THR A 77 -4.77 -30.74 -13.78
CA THR A 77 -4.58 -29.47 -13.09
C THR A 77 -5.33 -28.34 -13.79
N THR A 78 -6.15 -27.61 -13.01
CA THR A 78 -6.93 -26.48 -13.52
C THR A 78 -6.20 -25.16 -13.34
N ALA A 79 -6.51 -24.17 -14.17
CA ALA A 79 -5.97 -22.82 -14.06
C ALA A 79 -6.22 -22.19 -12.69
N ARG A 80 -7.36 -22.48 -12.07
CA ARG A 80 -7.67 -22.02 -10.71
C ARG A 80 -6.79 -22.65 -9.63
N GLN A 81 -6.34 -23.89 -9.82
CA GLN A 81 -5.39 -24.54 -8.90
C GLN A 81 -3.97 -23.97 -9.04
N LEU A 82 -3.55 -23.61 -10.27
CA LEU A 82 -2.23 -23.04 -10.52
C LEU A 82 -2.13 -21.56 -10.15
N TYR A 83 -3.19 -20.78 -10.40
CA TYR A 83 -3.13 -19.31 -10.36
C TYR A 83 -4.10 -18.66 -9.37
N GLY A 84 -4.96 -19.44 -8.71
CA GLY A 84 -6.02 -18.88 -7.86
C GLY A 84 -7.14 -18.23 -8.68
N THR A 85 -7.84 -17.26 -8.11
CA THR A 85 -8.90 -16.52 -8.83
C THR A 85 -8.31 -15.61 -9.91
N VAL A 86 -9.12 -15.27 -10.91
CA VAL A 86 -8.74 -14.34 -11.99
C VAL A 86 -8.30 -12.99 -11.39
N GLN A 87 -9.04 -12.49 -10.41
CA GLN A 87 -8.74 -11.22 -9.74
C GLN A 87 -7.41 -11.26 -9.00
N GLU A 88 -7.14 -12.33 -8.24
CA GLU A 88 -5.86 -12.50 -7.54
C GLU A 88 -4.68 -12.56 -8.53
N ARG A 89 -4.84 -13.29 -9.64
CA ARG A 89 -3.78 -13.42 -10.64
C ARG A 89 -3.57 -12.11 -11.40
N THR A 90 -4.62 -11.39 -11.77
CA THR A 90 -4.54 -10.06 -12.39
C THR A 90 -3.78 -9.09 -11.48
N GLN A 91 -4.07 -9.09 -10.18
CA GLN A 91 -3.32 -8.29 -9.20
C GLN A 91 -1.84 -8.67 -9.17
N VAL A 92 -1.51 -9.97 -9.15
CA VAL A 92 -0.12 -10.44 -9.17
C VAL A 92 0.62 -10.01 -10.44
N ILE A 93 -0.04 -10.01 -11.60
CA ILE A 93 0.55 -9.58 -12.88
C ILE A 93 0.75 -8.05 -12.91
N VAL A 94 -0.16 -7.28 -12.32
CA VAL A 94 -0.10 -5.80 -12.30
C VAL A 94 0.86 -5.27 -11.22
N GLU A 95 0.78 -5.82 -10.02
CA GLU A 95 1.45 -5.30 -8.80
C GLU A 95 2.71 -6.10 -8.42
N GLY A 96 2.92 -7.26 -9.04
CA GLY A 96 3.96 -8.23 -8.67
C GLY A 96 3.46 -9.25 -7.63
N PRO A 97 4.25 -10.32 -7.35
CA PRO A 97 3.88 -11.31 -6.34
C PRO A 97 3.63 -10.62 -4.99
N LYS A 98 2.48 -10.92 -4.38
CA LYS A 98 2.20 -10.49 -3.00
C LYS A 98 3.35 -10.99 -2.13
N LYS A 99 4.17 -10.06 -1.63
CA LYS A 99 5.23 -10.34 -0.65
C LYS A 99 4.68 -11.26 0.44
N ASP A 100 5.53 -12.13 0.98
CA ASP A 100 5.13 -13.12 2.00
C ASP A 100 4.20 -12.47 3.04
N PRO A 101 3.09 -13.10 3.47
CA PRO A 101 2.19 -12.56 4.47
C PRO A 101 2.90 -12.03 5.74
N GLN A 102 4.03 -12.63 6.14
CA GLN A 102 4.85 -12.12 7.24
C GLN A 102 5.65 -10.87 6.88
N GLU A 103 6.16 -10.79 5.65
CA GLU A 103 6.84 -9.59 5.14
C GLU A 103 5.85 -8.44 4.91
N GLN A 104 4.64 -8.73 4.42
CA GLN A 104 3.56 -7.75 4.35
C GLN A 104 3.11 -7.30 5.73
N ALA A 105 2.95 -8.21 6.70
CA ALA A 105 2.59 -7.84 8.06
C ALA A 105 3.68 -6.97 8.73
N LYS A 106 4.96 -7.29 8.53
CA LYS A 106 6.08 -6.50 9.04
C LYS A 106 6.20 -5.14 8.34
N ALA A 107 6.09 -5.12 7.01
CA ALA A 107 6.10 -3.88 6.23
C ALA A 107 4.92 -2.98 6.62
N ASN A 108 3.72 -3.56 6.79
CA ASN A 108 2.53 -2.86 7.28
C ASN A 108 2.77 -2.33 8.70
N TYR A 109 3.38 -3.10 9.60
CA TYR A 109 3.68 -2.62 10.96
C TYR A 109 4.56 -1.37 10.95
N TRP A 110 5.68 -1.37 10.20
CA TRP A 110 6.61 -0.24 10.18
C TRP A 110 6.00 0.99 9.52
N ILE A 111 5.29 0.81 8.40
CA ILE A 111 4.65 1.90 7.67
C ILE A 111 3.49 2.49 8.49
N THR A 112 2.65 1.64 9.10
CA THR A 112 1.58 2.05 10.02
C THR A 112 2.15 2.76 11.24
N SER A 113 3.26 2.28 11.81
CA SER A 113 3.91 2.93 12.96
C SER A 113 4.47 4.30 12.61
N LEU A 114 5.08 4.43 11.44
CA LEU A 114 5.54 5.71 10.93
C LEU A 114 4.37 6.67 10.74
N ASP A 115 3.28 6.24 10.10
CA ASP A 115 2.11 7.10 9.87
C ASP A 115 1.44 7.54 11.19
N ASN A 116 1.28 6.61 12.14
CA ASN A 116 0.77 6.90 13.48
C ASN A 116 1.70 7.87 14.25
N GLY A 117 3.01 7.70 14.15
CA GLY A 117 3.99 8.60 14.76
C GLY A 117 3.95 9.99 14.15
N LEU A 118 3.92 10.09 12.82
CA LEU A 118 3.78 11.37 12.10
C LEU A 118 2.46 12.06 12.44
N MET A 119 1.37 11.32 12.62
CA MET A 119 0.10 11.86 13.09
C MET A 119 0.25 12.50 14.46
N LEU A 120 0.81 11.76 15.42
CA LEU A 120 0.96 12.22 16.79
C LEU A 120 1.86 13.48 16.83
N PHE A 121 2.97 13.44 16.08
CA PHE A 121 3.88 14.57 15.92
C PHE A 121 3.17 15.80 15.36
N MET A 122 2.39 15.64 14.29
CA MET A 122 1.62 16.71 13.68
C MET A 122 0.60 17.30 14.64
N ILE A 123 -0.14 16.47 15.40
CA ILE A 123 -1.13 16.93 16.38
C ILE A 123 -0.45 17.76 17.48
N PHE A 124 0.68 17.29 18.03
CA PHE A 124 1.43 18.05 19.04
C PHE A 124 1.95 19.39 18.49
N CYS A 125 2.50 19.39 17.28
CA CYS A 125 2.92 20.62 16.62
C CYS A 125 1.74 21.59 16.40
N LEU A 126 0.59 21.11 15.91
CA LEU A 126 -0.61 21.94 15.77
C LEU A 126 -1.09 22.47 17.12
N MET A 127 -1.12 21.62 18.14
CA MET A 127 -1.55 21.97 19.49
C MET A 127 -0.67 23.06 20.10
N TYR A 128 0.66 22.89 20.10
CA TYR A 128 1.58 23.87 20.68
C TYR A 128 1.73 25.13 19.82
N GLY A 129 1.61 25.00 18.50
CA GLY A 129 1.48 26.15 17.60
C GLY A 129 0.25 26.98 17.93
N ALA A 130 -0.93 26.35 18.02
CA ALA A 130 -2.18 27.02 18.35
C ALA A 130 -2.16 27.65 19.74
N ILE A 131 -1.81 26.88 20.79
CA ILE A 131 -1.71 27.38 22.17
C ILE A 131 -0.77 28.59 22.22
N GLY A 132 0.35 28.57 21.51
CA GLY A 132 1.29 29.67 21.52
C GLY A 132 0.79 30.98 20.89
N PHE A 133 -0.16 30.91 19.96
CA PHE A 133 -0.82 32.10 19.41
C PHE A 133 -1.97 32.61 20.30
N PHE A 134 -2.68 31.71 20.99
CA PHE A 134 -3.85 32.07 21.80
C PHE A 134 -3.51 32.36 23.27
N SER A 135 -2.42 31.82 23.82
CA SER A 135 -2.06 31.95 25.24
C SER A 135 -0.56 31.79 25.49
N LYS A 136 0.15 32.92 25.63
CA LYS A 136 1.57 32.94 26.00
C LYS A 136 1.82 32.34 27.39
N THR A 137 0.93 32.57 28.35
CA THR A 137 1.04 32.01 29.72
C THR A 137 0.95 30.50 29.71
N GLN A 138 0.03 29.93 28.92
CA GLN A 138 -0.12 28.48 28.84
C GLN A 138 1.05 27.83 28.07
N GLN A 139 1.61 28.53 27.08
CA GLN A 139 2.83 28.11 26.41
C GLN A 139 4.05 28.11 27.36
N GLN A 140 4.15 29.09 28.26
CA GLN A 140 5.20 29.15 29.29
C GLN A 140 5.03 28.03 30.34
N ASN A 141 3.80 27.73 30.75
CA ASN A 141 3.52 26.64 31.70
C ASN A 141 3.79 25.24 31.12
N ALA A 142 3.85 25.11 29.79
CA ALA A 142 4.22 23.87 29.10
C ALA A 142 5.74 23.70 28.94
N GLN A 143 6.54 24.34 29.80
CA GLN A 143 8.00 24.33 29.70
C GLN A 143 8.55 22.89 29.70
N GLY A 144 9.40 22.58 28.71
CA GLY A 144 9.93 21.23 28.49
C GLY A 144 8.98 20.31 27.71
N ALA A 145 7.69 20.31 28.03
CA ALA A 145 6.69 19.53 27.31
C ALA A 145 6.49 20.01 25.86
N ASN A 146 6.62 21.32 25.62
CA ASN A 146 6.56 21.89 24.28
C ASN A 146 7.85 21.71 23.48
N GLY A 147 8.94 21.21 24.07
CA GLY A 147 10.22 21.11 23.35
C GLY A 147 10.15 20.13 22.18
N ILE A 148 10.83 20.47 21.08
CA ILE A 148 10.74 19.72 19.82
C ILE A 148 11.25 18.27 19.96
N THR A 149 12.26 18.06 20.81
CA THR A 149 12.85 16.74 21.06
C THR A 149 11.89 15.86 21.83
N ALA A 150 11.24 16.40 22.87
CA ALA A 150 10.19 15.69 23.62
C ALA A 150 9.02 15.29 22.72
N ILE A 151 8.56 16.21 21.86
CA ILE A 151 7.50 15.94 20.89
C ILE A 151 7.92 14.87 19.88
N LEU A 152 9.16 14.93 19.36
CA LEU A 152 9.64 13.93 18.40
C LEU A 152 9.75 12.54 19.02
N VAL A 153 10.38 12.42 20.19
CA VAL A 153 10.57 11.14 20.89
C VAL A 153 9.21 10.56 21.28
N THR A 154 8.32 11.37 21.86
CA THR A 154 6.98 10.90 22.26
C THR A 154 6.18 10.41 21.06
N SER A 155 6.35 11.04 19.90
CA SER A 155 5.68 10.67 18.66
C SER A 155 6.19 9.35 18.09
N ILE A 156 7.50 9.11 18.12
CA ILE A 156 8.10 7.85 17.70
C ILE A 156 7.61 6.71 18.61
N VAL A 157 7.71 6.90 19.93
CA VAL A 157 7.29 5.89 20.91
C VAL A 157 5.78 5.63 20.82
N GLY A 158 4.98 6.69 20.72
CA GLY A 158 3.53 6.60 20.56
C GLY A 158 3.15 5.87 19.26
N GLY A 159 3.77 6.20 18.13
CA GLY A 159 3.54 5.53 16.85
C GLY A 159 3.83 4.03 16.89
N LEU A 160 4.96 3.64 17.47
CA LEU A 160 5.34 2.23 17.64
C LEU A 160 4.42 1.50 18.62
N GLY A 161 4.13 2.12 19.77
CA GLY A 161 3.34 1.56 20.86
C GLY A 161 1.88 1.35 20.46
N VAL A 162 1.25 2.37 19.86
CA VAL A 162 -0.13 2.29 19.36
C VAL A 162 -0.26 1.21 18.29
N SER A 163 0.70 1.11 17.36
CA SER A 163 0.67 0.09 16.31
C SER A 163 0.82 -1.31 16.89
N LYS A 164 1.69 -1.50 17.90
CA LYS A 164 1.79 -2.79 18.61
C LYS A 164 0.53 -3.12 19.38
N LEU A 165 -0.08 -2.13 20.02
CA LEU A 165 -1.29 -2.33 20.78
C LEU A 165 -2.44 -2.77 19.86
N PHE A 166 -2.61 -2.13 18.69
CA PHE A 166 -3.58 -2.56 17.69
C PHE A 166 -3.29 -3.95 17.15
N GLU A 167 -2.04 -4.27 16.81
CA GLU A 167 -1.63 -5.62 16.38
C GLU A 167 -2.00 -6.67 17.43
N TYR A 168 -1.80 -6.37 18.72
CA TYR A 168 -2.10 -7.26 19.83
C TYR A 168 -3.60 -7.37 20.15
N MET A 169 -4.37 -6.31 19.89
CA MET A 169 -5.82 -6.30 20.08
C MET A 169 -6.57 -6.98 18.94
N MET A 170 -6.05 -6.95 17.70
CA MET A 170 -6.69 -7.55 16.54
C MET A 170 -6.91 -9.06 16.69
N PRO A 171 -8.08 -9.59 16.29
CA PRO A 171 -8.34 -11.02 16.32
C PRO A 171 -7.46 -11.74 15.29
N ASN A 172 -6.47 -12.50 15.76
CA ASN A 172 -5.68 -13.36 14.90
C ASN A 172 -6.21 -14.80 14.99
N LYS A 173 -6.83 -15.30 13.90
CA LYS A 173 -7.40 -16.66 13.82
C LYS A 173 -6.38 -17.78 14.05
N LYS A 174 -5.07 -17.49 13.96
CA LYS A 174 -3.97 -18.45 14.14
C LYS A 174 -3.31 -18.38 15.52
N LYS A 175 -3.67 -17.43 16.39
CA LYS A 175 -3.08 -17.30 17.75
C LYS A 175 -4.09 -17.66 18.83
N PRO A 176 -3.65 -18.24 19.96
CA PRO A 176 -4.54 -18.53 21.09
C PRO A 176 -5.19 -17.23 21.59
N LYS A 177 -6.48 -17.32 21.96
CA LYS A 177 -7.21 -16.17 22.51
C LYS A 177 -6.56 -15.73 23.81
N VAL A 178 -5.93 -14.55 23.81
CA VAL A 178 -5.40 -13.95 25.03
C VAL A 178 -6.54 -13.35 25.84
N ALA A 179 -6.60 -13.66 27.14
CA ALA A 179 -7.61 -13.14 28.05
C ALA A 179 -7.61 -11.60 28.08
N MET A 180 -8.80 -11.00 28.13
CA MET A 180 -8.99 -9.54 28.01
C MET A 180 -8.24 -8.76 29.11
N TRP A 181 -8.21 -9.26 30.35
CA TRP A 181 -7.49 -8.60 31.46
C TRP A 181 -5.98 -8.49 31.20
N LYS A 182 -5.36 -9.50 30.56
CA LYS A 182 -3.95 -9.45 30.16
C LYS A 182 -3.71 -8.40 29.09
N LYS A 183 -4.69 -8.17 28.21
CA LYS A 183 -4.63 -7.09 27.22
C LYS A 183 -4.68 -5.72 27.87
N ILE A 184 -5.63 -5.52 28.78
CA ILE A 184 -5.78 -4.29 29.55
C ILE A 184 -4.49 -3.99 30.34
N LEU A 185 -3.95 -4.98 31.06
CA LEU A 185 -2.72 -4.83 31.82
C LEU A 185 -1.55 -4.39 30.93
N TRP A 186 -1.42 -5.00 29.75
CA TRP A 186 -0.39 -4.62 28.78
C TRP A 186 -0.55 -3.18 28.29
N SER A 187 -1.78 -2.75 27.99
CA SER A 187 -2.07 -1.36 27.62
C SER A 187 -1.67 -0.38 28.72
N VAL A 188 -1.99 -0.69 29.97
CA VAL A 188 -1.66 0.15 31.13
C VAL A 188 -0.14 0.28 31.28
N VAL A 189 0.59 -0.84 31.20
CA VAL A 189 2.05 -0.83 31.26
C VAL A 189 2.65 -0.01 30.11
N ALA A 190 2.13 -0.17 28.88
CA ALA A 190 2.59 0.60 27.74
C ALA A 190 2.40 2.12 27.92
N VAL A 191 1.26 2.54 28.48
CA VAL A 191 1.00 3.96 28.80
C VAL A 191 1.94 4.46 29.89
N ILE A 192 2.21 3.68 30.93
CA ILE A 192 3.17 4.04 31.99
C ILE A 192 4.56 4.25 31.40
N VAL A 193 5.04 3.32 30.55
CA VAL A 193 6.34 3.43 29.88
C VAL A 193 6.38 4.67 28.98
N TRP A 194 5.31 4.92 28.23
CA TRP A 194 5.21 6.10 27.37
C TRP A 194 5.26 7.41 28.17
N MET A 195 4.53 7.49 29.29
CA MET A 195 4.55 8.63 30.21
C MET A 195 5.93 8.83 30.83
N LEU A 196 6.62 7.76 31.22
CA LEU A 196 7.97 7.85 31.75
C LEU A 196 8.91 8.43 30.69
N ILE A 197 8.89 7.91 29.47
CA ILE A 197 9.74 8.42 28.38
C ILE A 197 9.42 9.90 28.07
N PHE A 198 8.13 10.26 28.02
CA PHE A 198 7.72 11.63 27.77
C PHE A 198 8.21 12.58 28.87
N THR A 199 7.99 12.24 30.15
CA THR A 199 8.43 13.06 31.29
C THR A 199 9.94 13.19 31.36
N THR A 200 10.70 12.10 31.14
CA THR A 200 12.17 12.17 31.10
C THR A 200 12.69 13.03 29.95
N THR A 201 12.04 12.96 28.79
CA THR A 201 12.47 13.75 27.63
C THR A 201 12.08 15.23 27.78
N ALA A 202 10.91 15.50 28.37
CA ALA A 202 10.46 16.86 28.69
C ALA A 202 11.35 17.54 29.73
N ALA A 203 11.92 16.77 30.67
CA ALA A 203 12.86 17.26 31.68
C ALA A 203 14.28 17.53 31.12
N LEU A 204 14.55 17.24 29.84
CA LEU A 204 15.84 17.56 29.24
C LEU A 204 16.11 19.08 29.25
N PRO A 205 17.38 19.50 29.41
CA PRO A 205 17.75 20.91 29.31
C PRO A 205 17.36 21.51 27.97
N THR A 206 17.13 22.82 27.96
CA THR A 206 16.69 23.59 26.77
C THR A 206 17.65 23.46 25.58
N ALA A 207 18.94 23.19 25.83
CA ALA A 207 19.92 22.94 24.78
C ALA A 207 19.62 21.66 23.98
N MET A 208 19.10 20.62 24.63
CA MET A 208 18.74 19.34 23.99
C MET A 208 17.27 19.29 23.59
N ASN A 209 16.41 20.04 24.28
CA ASN A 209 14.98 20.08 24.03
C ASN A 209 14.48 21.53 23.86
N PRO A 210 14.89 22.21 22.78
CA PRO A 210 14.51 23.59 22.57
C PRO A 210 13.02 23.70 22.23
N SER A 211 12.36 24.72 22.80
CA SER A 211 11.03 25.13 22.37
C SER A 211 11.14 26.04 21.14
N LEU A 212 10.33 25.78 20.12
CA LEU A 212 10.29 26.58 18.90
C LEU A 212 9.26 27.71 19.01
N SER A 213 9.29 28.64 18.05
CA SER A 213 8.23 29.64 17.95
C SER A 213 6.90 29.00 17.51
N PRO A 214 5.75 29.55 17.90
CA PRO A 214 4.43 29.01 17.51
C PRO A 214 4.28 28.85 15.99
N ALA A 215 4.79 29.81 15.22
CA ALA A 215 4.78 29.76 13.75
C ALA A 215 5.55 28.55 13.20
N LEU A 216 6.72 28.24 13.77
CA LEU A 216 7.54 27.10 13.32
C LEU A 216 6.83 25.76 13.54
N TYR A 217 6.12 25.59 14.66
CA TYR A 217 5.33 24.37 14.87
C TYR A 217 4.25 24.20 13.79
N LEU A 218 3.57 25.28 13.40
CA LEU A 218 2.55 25.20 12.35
C LEU A 218 3.15 24.88 10.97
N VAL A 219 4.31 25.47 10.65
CA VAL A 219 5.03 25.16 9.40
C VAL A 219 5.44 23.69 9.37
N ILE A 220 6.01 23.17 10.47
CA ILE A 220 6.37 21.76 10.59
C ILE A 220 5.13 20.87 10.45
N ALA A 221 4.01 21.21 11.08
CA ALA A 221 2.78 20.44 10.95
C ALA A 221 2.28 20.39 9.49
N ALA A 222 2.34 21.50 8.76
CA ALA A 222 1.96 21.54 7.34
C ALA A 222 2.87 20.66 6.47
N ILE A 223 4.20 20.70 6.70
CA ILE A 223 5.18 19.85 6.01
C ILE A 223 4.89 18.36 6.29
N VAL A 224 4.68 18.01 7.56
CA VAL A 224 4.39 16.63 7.99
C VAL A 224 3.08 16.15 7.38
N PHE A 225 2.06 16.99 7.33
CA PHE A 225 0.79 16.67 6.66
C PHE A 225 1.01 16.35 5.17
N GLY A 226 1.74 17.20 4.45
CA GLY A 226 2.10 16.95 3.05
C GLY A 226 2.86 15.63 2.86
N PHE A 227 3.84 15.36 3.71
CA PHE A 227 4.59 14.10 3.70
C PHE A 227 3.70 12.88 3.98
N ARG A 228 2.74 12.99 4.90
CA ARG A 228 1.74 11.92 5.15
C ARG A 228 0.85 11.67 3.95
N LEU A 229 0.36 12.71 3.27
CA LEU A 229 -0.42 12.54 2.04
C LEU A 229 0.37 11.79 0.97
N TRP A 230 1.65 12.11 0.83
CA TRP A 230 2.54 11.40 -0.09
C TRP A 230 2.76 9.94 0.32
N LEU A 231 3.04 9.66 1.60
CA LEU A 231 3.20 8.30 2.15
C LEU A 231 1.94 7.45 1.89
N LYS A 232 0.76 7.99 2.18
CA LYS A 232 -0.52 7.30 1.96
C LYS A 232 -0.73 6.96 0.49
N ARG A 233 -0.42 7.87 -0.43
CA ARG A 233 -0.49 7.63 -1.88
C ARG A 233 0.53 6.59 -2.37
N LYS A 234 1.72 6.54 -1.75
CA LYS A 234 2.80 5.63 -2.19
C LYS A 234 2.61 4.20 -1.69
N TYR A 235 2.08 4.02 -0.48
CA TYR A 235 2.10 2.73 0.21
C TYR A 235 0.72 2.10 0.47
N ASN A 236 -0.39 2.70 -0.01
CA ASN A 236 -1.76 2.16 0.13
C ASN A 236 -2.07 1.67 1.56
N ILE A 237 -1.83 2.53 2.55
CA ILE A 237 -1.98 2.18 3.97
C ILE A 237 -3.46 1.95 4.29
N THR A 238 -3.90 0.69 4.38
CA THR A 238 -5.29 0.30 4.68
C THR A 238 -5.57 0.14 6.18
N THR A 239 -4.54 0.24 7.02
CA THR A 239 -4.63 -0.04 8.46
C THR A 239 -3.89 1.05 9.23
N SER A 240 -4.30 2.29 8.97
CA SER A 240 -3.94 3.48 9.75
C SER A 240 -5.05 3.75 10.76
N LEU A 241 -4.76 4.49 11.84
CA LEU A 241 -5.78 4.98 12.77
C LEU A 241 -6.89 5.81 12.09
N PHE A 242 -6.68 6.24 10.83
CA PHE A 242 -7.67 6.81 9.90
C PHE A 242 -7.31 6.53 8.43
#